data_AF-A0A2M8IV34-F1
#
_entry.id   AF-A0A2M8IV34-F1
#
_cell.length_a   1.000
_cell.length_b   1.000
_cell.length_c   1.000
_cell.angle_alpha   90.00
_cell.angle_beta   90.00
_cell.angle_gamma   90.00
#
_symmetry.space_group_name_H-M   'P 1'
#
loop_
_entity.id
_entity.type
_entity.pdbx_description
1 polymer ?
#
loop_
_entity_poly.entity_id
_entity_poly.type
_entity_poly.pdbx_seq_one_letter_code
_entity_poly.pdbx_strand_id
1 'polypeptide(L)'
;MPKRQSSRRRGPVRAVLRAALGAAPFLATVALMLWALSHNPFAHPFVAATNTQVQRAIERALALQVTPEWVAQELDLALGAGDLDRVETLVLIAQDQGLAPAADQQARIEALTAEHSDIGTTAGICVACMADIGTCQSPRLMAACGIPFELTPLGDVNALRRAGMAMWAGDEVDRLDATLAVVGLAATGAVVATGGTSITIKAGTTLLRMGHRLKRVKPGLLQMLNIGLKPSLIGPWLLGRVPTGALVDTARLDRLQKVTGDLSRVVRNTSMTDSVLLLNHVDDAADAARLARVSDVTGTRTQATFDILGKQRVFRALVRLSDAALATAAIIYAAILQLVLSVAGWIGNMIFRPAVKTLAHRV
;
A
#
# COMPACT_ATOMS: atom_id res chain seq x y z
N MET A 1 -7.96 -96.74 6.60
CA MET A 1 -8.32 -95.67 5.64
C MET A 1 -8.67 -94.38 6.39
N PRO A 2 -7.90 -93.28 6.25
CA PRO A 2 -8.36 -91.96 6.65
C PRO A 2 -8.57 -91.02 5.44
N LYS A 3 -9.66 -90.25 5.49
CA LYS A 3 -10.08 -89.25 4.49
C LYS A 3 -9.16 -88.03 4.49
N ARG A 4 -8.68 -87.64 3.30
CA ARG A 4 -8.01 -86.37 3.04
C ARG A 4 -8.94 -85.18 3.31
N GLN A 5 -8.53 -84.28 4.20
CA GLN A 5 -9.17 -82.99 4.41
C GLN A 5 -8.73 -81.98 3.33
N SER A 6 -9.72 -81.27 2.79
CA SER A 6 -9.62 -80.23 1.77
C SER A 6 -8.89 -78.98 2.27
N SER A 7 -7.83 -78.57 1.58
CA SER A 7 -7.16 -77.30 1.79
C SER A 7 -8.02 -76.15 1.23
N ARG A 8 -8.55 -75.31 2.13
CA ARG A 8 -9.23 -74.06 1.79
C ARG A 8 -8.25 -73.14 1.06
N ARG A 9 -8.36 -73.05 -0.27
CA ARG A 9 -7.79 -71.96 -1.09
C ARG A 9 -8.31 -70.63 -0.54
N ARG A 10 -7.51 -69.94 0.29
CA ARG A 10 -7.77 -68.55 0.69
C ARG A 10 -7.58 -67.68 -0.56
N GLY A 11 -8.69 -67.39 -1.23
CA GLY A 11 -8.72 -66.94 -2.62
C GLY A 11 -8.12 -65.54 -2.90
N PRO A 12 -7.81 -65.27 -4.19
CA PRO A 12 -7.26 -64.00 -4.69
C PRO A 12 -8.10 -62.77 -4.28
N VAL A 13 -9.38 -62.98 -3.98
CA VAL A 13 -10.33 -61.97 -3.48
C VAL A 13 -9.81 -61.24 -2.22
N ARG A 14 -9.17 -61.95 -1.27
CA ARG A 14 -8.62 -61.31 -0.05
C ARG A 14 -7.36 -60.47 -0.32
N ALA A 15 -6.58 -60.83 -1.34
CA ALA A 15 -5.40 -60.06 -1.75
C ALA A 15 -5.82 -58.78 -2.48
N VAL A 16 -6.83 -58.88 -3.36
CA VAL A 16 -7.43 -57.73 -4.06
C VAL A 16 -8.09 -56.77 -3.07
N LEU A 17 -8.85 -57.26 -2.08
CA LEU A 17 -9.47 -56.41 -1.06
C LEU A 17 -8.45 -55.63 -0.22
N ARG A 18 -7.31 -56.24 0.14
CA ARG A 18 -6.25 -55.55 0.88
C ARG A 18 -5.52 -54.52 0.03
N ALA A 19 -5.28 -54.82 -1.24
CA ALA A 19 -4.70 -53.85 -2.18
C ALA A 19 -5.64 -52.66 -2.39
N ALA A 20 -6.95 -52.91 -2.53
CA ALA A 20 -7.97 -51.87 -2.65
C ALA A 20 -8.06 -50.98 -1.39
N LEU A 21 -8.05 -51.58 -0.18
CA LEU A 21 -8.02 -50.79 1.07
C LEU A 21 -6.73 -49.98 1.24
N GLY A 22 -5.60 -50.46 0.72
CA GLY A 22 -4.32 -49.72 0.77
C GLY A 22 -4.26 -48.53 -0.20
N ALA A 23 -4.94 -48.62 -1.35
CA ALA A 23 -5.00 -47.56 -2.36
C ALA A 23 -6.12 -46.53 -2.10
N ALA A 24 -7.17 -46.92 -1.38
CA ALA A 24 -8.31 -46.07 -1.03
C ALA A 24 -7.93 -44.69 -0.44
N PRO A 25 -7.03 -44.58 0.56
CA PRO A 25 -6.69 -43.27 1.10
C PRO A 25 -5.93 -42.42 0.08
N PHE A 26 -5.12 -43.00 -0.82
CA PHE A 26 -4.42 -42.23 -1.86
C PHE A 26 -5.41 -41.70 -2.91
N LEU A 27 -6.34 -42.54 -3.37
CA LEU A 27 -7.38 -42.14 -4.31
C LEU A 27 -8.30 -41.05 -3.72
N ALA A 28 -8.61 -41.14 -2.42
CA ALA A 28 -9.38 -40.11 -1.72
C ALA A 28 -8.63 -38.76 -1.68
N THR A 29 -7.33 -38.75 -1.37
CA THR A 29 -6.52 -37.52 -1.34
C THR A 29 -6.35 -36.91 -2.73
N VAL A 30 -6.16 -37.74 -3.76
CA VAL A 30 -6.10 -37.28 -5.16
C VAL A 30 -7.43 -36.72 -5.63
N ALA A 31 -8.56 -37.37 -5.29
CA ALA A 31 -9.90 -36.86 -5.61
C ALA A 31 -10.18 -35.52 -4.90
N LEU A 32 -9.81 -35.40 -3.62
CA LEU A 32 -9.91 -34.14 -2.87
C LEU A 32 -9.02 -33.04 -3.45
N MET A 33 -7.81 -33.38 -3.91
CA MET A 33 -6.91 -32.43 -4.56
C MET A 33 -7.49 -31.92 -5.90
N LEU A 34 -8.01 -32.82 -6.73
CA LEU A 34 -8.66 -32.47 -8.00
C LEU A 34 -9.95 -31.66 -7.79
N TRP A 35 -10.74 -32.02 -6.77
CA TRP A 35 -11.92 -31.26 -6.38
C TRP A 35 -11.55 -29.86 -5.87
N ALA A 36 -10.53 -29.74 -5.01
CA ALA A 36 -10.05 -28.47 -4.50
C ALA A 36 -9.50 -27.57 -5.63
N LEU A 37 -8.68 -28.10 -6.55
CA LEU A 37 -8.15 -27.33 -7.69
C LEU A 37 -9.25 -26.87 -8.66
N SER A 38 -10.29 -27.68 -8.87
CA SER A 38 -11.38 -27.34 -9.79
C SER A 38 -12.33 -26.26 -9.22
N HIS A 39 -12.49 -26.21 -7.90
CA HIS A 39 -13.38 -25.25 -7.23
C HIS A 39 -12.64 -24.01 -6.70
N ASN A 40 -11.34 -24.13 -6.43
CA ASN A 40 -10.47 -23.04 -6.01
C ASN A 40 -9.27 -22.96 -6.95
N PRO A 41 -9.45 -22.43 -8.17
CA PRO A 41 -8.31 -22.09 -8.98
C PRO A 41 -7.45 -21.10 -8.18
N PHE A 42 -6.13 -21.36 -8.10
CA PHE A 42 -5.13 -20.42 -7.57
C PHE A 42 -5.04 -19.12 -8.42
N ALA A 43 -6.09 -18.75 -9.14
CA ALA A 43 -6.21 -17.53 -9.90
C ALA A 43 -6.15 -16.27 -9.00
N HIS A 44 -6.66 -16.36 -7.77
CA HIS A 44 -6.59 -15.28 -6.77
C HIS A 44 -6.16 -15.79 -5.39
N PRO A 45 -4.88 -16.19 -5.23
CA PRO A 45 -4.39 -16.72 -3.95
C PRO A 45 -4.28 -15.61 -2.90
N PHE A 46 -4.15 -14.36 -3.34
CA PHE A 46 -4.09 -13.19 -2.48
C PHE A 46 -5.45 -12.49 -2.46
N VAL A 47 -6.02 -12.33 -1.26
CA VAL A 47 -7.24 -11.58 -1.01
C VAL A 47 -6.93 -10.38 -0.12
N ALA A 48 -7.79 -9.36 -0.16
CA ALA A 48 -7.66 -8.20 0.70
C ALA A 48 -7.71 -8.61 2.18
N ALA A 49 -6.76 -8.13 2.97
CA ALA A 49 -6.75 -8.28 4.42
C ALA A 49 -7.77 -7.32 5.06
N THR A 50 -8.35 -7.70 6.19
CA THR A 50 -9.18 -6.79 7.00
C THR A 50 -8.32 -5.75 7.70
N ASN A 51 -8.89 -4.60 8.09
CA ASN A 51 -8.15 -3.55 8.80
C ASN A 51 -7.41 -4.07 10.05
N THR A 52 -8.04 -4.96 10.83
CA THR A 52 -7.43 -5.58 12.02
C THR A 52 -6.31 -6.56 11.69
N GLN A 53 -6.31 -7.17 10.50
CA GLN A 53 -5.21 -8.00 10.02
C GLN A 53 -4.05 -7.15 9.52
N VAL A 54 -4.35 -6.08 8.76
CA VAL A 54 -3.36 -5.09 8.31
C VAL A 54 -2.64 -4.48 9.51
N GLN A 55 -3.40 -4.03 10.51
CA GLN A 55 -2.85 -3.42 11.72
C GLN A 55 -1.86 -4.37 12.42
N ARG A 56 -2.29 -5.59 12.72
CA ARG A 56 -1.43 -6.59 13.37
C ARG A 56 -0.19 -6.96 12.55
N ALA A 57 -0.31 -6.99 11.22
CA ALA A 57 0.82 -7.28 10.36
C ALA A 57 1.85 -6.14 10.37
N ILE A 58 1.40 -4.89 10.35
CA ILE A 58 2.24 -3.70 10.46
C ILE A 58 2.91 -3.63 11.83
N GLU A 59 2.14 -3.79 12.92
CA GLU A 59 2.65 -3.78 14.29
C GLU A 59 3.73 -4.84 14.51
N ARG A 60 3.50 -6.08 14.03
CA ARG A 60 4.53 -7.13 14.08
C ARG A 60 5.77 -6.77 13.28
N ALA A 61 5.61 -6.16 12.11
CA ALA A 61 6.74 -5.78 11.28
C ALA A 61 7.55 -4.63 11.90
N LEU A 62 6.88 -3.68 12.55
CA LEU A 62 7.51 -2.59 13.30
C LEU A 62 8.23 -3.10 14.54
N ALA A 63 7.60 -3.97 15.34
CA ALA A 63 8.21 -4.54 16.54
C ALA A 63 9.50 -5.34 16.24
N LEU A 64 9.65 -5.87 15.02
CA LEU A 64 10.87 -6.56 14.58
C LEU A 64 12.00 -5.61 14.16
N GLN A 65 11.70 -4.33 13.84
CA GLN A 65 12.68 -3.35 13.38
C GLN A 65 12.98 -2.27 14.42
N VAL A 66 11.96 -1.82 15.15
CA VAL A 66 12.07 -0.72 16.13
C VAL A 66 12.47 -1.31 17.48
N THR A 67 13.76 -1.62 17.63
CA THR A 67 14.36 -2.02 18.91
C THR A 67 14.96 -0.81 19.64
N PRO A 68 15.20 -0.88 20.97
CA PRO A 68 15.84 0.21 21.71
C PRO A 68 17.18 0.62 21.10
N GLU A 69 17.99 -0.35 20.67
CA GLU A 69 19.30 -0.11 20.07
C GLU A 69 19.17 0.58 18.71
N TRP A 70 18.19 0.16 17.89
CA TRP A 70 17.93 0.78 16.59
C TRP A 70 17.48 2.23 16.75
N VAL A 71 16.56 2.52 17.68
CA VAL A 71 16.08 3.88 17.94
C VAL A 71 17.23 4.77 18.41
N ALA A 72 18.07 4.29 19.33
CA ALA A 72 19.21 5.05 19.82
C ALA A 72 20.19 5.39 18.68
N GLN A 73 20.51 4.41 17.84
CA GLN A 73 21.43 4.59 16.71
C GLN A 73 20.87 5.58 15.67
N GLU A 74 19.60 5.44 15.27
CA GLU A 74 18.99 6.33 14.29
C GLU A 74 18.82 7.76 14.81
N LEU A 75 18.50 7.93 16.10
CA LEU A 75 18.45 9.25 16.72
C LEU A 75 19.85 9.90 16.73
N ASP A 76 20.91 9.15 17.03
CA ASP A 76 22.27 9.70 17.00
C ASP A 76 22.69 10.13 15.60
N LEU A 77 22.33 9.36 14.58
CA LEU A 77 22.58 9.70 13.18
C LEU A 77 21.81 10.97 12.77
N ALA A 78 20.52 11.04 13.09
CA ALA A 78 19.68 12.19 12.75
C ALA A 78 20.13 13.47 13.49
N LEU A 79 20.44 13.36 14.78
CA LEU A 79 20.99 14.45 15.58
C LEU A 79 22.39 14.87 15.10
N GLY A 80 23.22 13.92 14.65
CA GLY A 80 24.53 14.22 14.06
C GLY A 80 24.43 14.92 12.70
N ALA A 81 23.36 14.65 11.94
CA ALA A 81 23.07 15.32 10.67
C ALA A 81 22.33 16.66 10.85
N GLY A 82 21.85 16.98 12.05
CA GLY A 82 21.03 18.17 12.31
C GLY A 82 19.63 18.10 11.66
N ASP A 83 19.15 16.89 11.35
CA ASP A 83 17.87 16.68 10.67
C ASP A 83 16.72 16.63 11.69
N LEU A 84 16.19 17.81 12.03
CA LEU A 84 15.12 17.96 13.02
C LEU A 84 13.84 17.20 12.62
N ASP A 85 13.47 17.23 11.34
CA ASP A 85 12.27 16.56 10.83
C ASP A 85 12.38 15.03 11.04
N ARG A 86 13.57 14.46 10.79
CA ARG A 86 13.85 13.04 11.04
C ARG A 86 13.84 12.72 12.53
N VAL A 87 14.39 13.58 13.38
CA VAL A 87 14.40 13.43 14.83
C VAL A 87 12.97 13.38 15.38
N GLU A 88 12.11 14.34 15.01
CA GLU A 88 10.71 14.39 15.46
C GLU A 88 9.96 13.11 15.07
N THR A 89 10.18 12.64 13.84
CA THR A 89 9.60 11.38 13.34
C THR A 89 10.04 10.17 14.16
N LEU A 90 11.33 10.04 14.47
CA LEU A 90 11.87 8.94 15.26
C LEU A 90 11.37 8.96 16.72
N VAL A 91 11.24 10.14 17.32
CA VAL A 91 10.71 10.30 18.68
C VAL A 91 9.25 9.83 18.76
N LEU A 92 8.41 10.22 17.80
CA LEU A 92 7.02 9.78 17.74
C LEU A 92 6.92 8.24 17.65
N ILE A 93 7.75 7.63 16.81
CA ILE A 93 7.78 6.17 16.62
C ILE A 93 8.27 5.45 17.88
N ALA A 94 9.30 5.98 18.54
CA ALA A 94 9.83 5.43 19.78
C ALA A 94 8.74 5.44 20.86
N GLN A 95 8.05 6.57 21.04
CA GLN A 95 6.96 6.71 22.01
C GLN A 95 5.83 5.72 21.75
N ASP A 96 5.46 5.49 20.49
CA ASP A 96 4.45 4.49 20.11
C ASP A 96 4.83 3.05 20.50
N GLN A 97 6.13 2.76 20.59
CA GLN A 97 6.64 1.47 21.07
C GLN A 97 6.92 1.45 22.58
N GLY A 98 6.56 2.52 23.31
CA GLY A 98 6.87 2.68 24.73
C GLY A 98 8.36 2.89 25.01
N LEU A 99 9.12 3.37 24.02
CA LEU A 99 10.54 3.67 24.11
C LEU A 99 10.73 5.19 24.29
N ALA A 100 11.73 5.57 25.08
CA ALA A 100 12.12 6.96 25.28
C ALA A 100 13.57 7.18 24.84
N PRO A 101 13.91 8.36 24.27
CA PRO A 101 15.30 8.74 24.03
C PRO A 101 16.13 8.73 25.32
N ALA A 102 17.43 8.49 25.20
CA ALA A 102 18.34 8.65 26.33
C ALA A 102 18.45 10.13 26.76
N ALA A 103 18.81 10.39 28.01
CA ALA A 103 18.82 11.75 28.58
C ALA A 103 19.76 12.72 27.83
N ASP A 104 20.88 12.21 27.31
CA ASP A 104 21.82 12.97 26.47
C ASP A 104 21.22 13.28 25.08
N GLN A 105 20.50 12.34 24.48
CA GLN A 105 19.77 12.55 23.24
C GLN A 105 18.66 13.57 23.43
N GLN A 106 17.91 13.48 24.53
CA GLN A 106 16.86 14.44 24.89
C GLN A 106 17.38 15.88 24.92
N ALA A 107 18.52 16.12 25.58
CA ALA A 107 19.15 17.43 25.63
C ALA A 107 19.58 17.95 24.25
N ARG A 108 20.07 17.06 23.38
CA ARG A 108 20.45 17.40 21.99
C ARG A 108 19.23 17.73 21.12
N ILE A 109 18.11 17.01 21.31
CA ILE A 109 16.84 17.27 20.63
C ILE A 109 16.33 18.67 21.00
N GLU A 110 16.33 19.02 22.29
CA GLU A 110 15.90 20.34 22.77
C GLU A 110 16.77 21.46 22.19
N ALA A 111 18.09 21.28 22.18
CA ALA A 111 19.02 22.25 21.58
C ALA A 111 18.77 22.45 20.08
N LEU A 112 18.60 21.36 19.32
CA LEU A 112 18.33 21.41 17.88
C LEU A 112 16.98 22.08 17.58
N THR A 113 15.96 21.80 18.40
CA THR A 113 14.63 22.41 18.28
C THR A 113 14.69 23.93 18.52
N ALA A 114 15.45 24.35 19.54
CA ALA A 114 15.63 25.76 19.86
C ALA A 114 16.36 26.52 18.74
N GLU A 115 17.42 25.95 18.16
CA GLU A 115 18.15 26.53 17.03
C GLU A 115 17.26 26.78 15.81
N HIS A 116 16.30 25.89 15.56
CA HIS A 116 15.41 26.01 14.41
C HIS A 116 14.23 26.96 14.67
N SER A 117 14.02 27.47 15.88
CA SER A 117 12.82 28.24 16.26
C SER A 117 12.89 29.72 15.86
N ASP A 118 12.98 30.01 14.56
CA ASP A 118 13.00 31.40 14.06
C ASP A 118 11.65 31.80 13.42
N ILE A 119 10.91 32.69 14.09
CA ILE A 119 9.53 33.10 13.76
C ILE A 119 9.47 34.52 13.15
N GLY A 120 10.61 35.19 12.97
CA GLY A 120 10.64 36.61 12.61
C GLY A 120 11.10 36.91 11.19
N THR A 121 10.20 36.90 10.18
CA THR A 121 10.22 37.71 8.92
C THR A 121 9.09 37.29 7.95
N THR A 122 7.88 37.14 8.46
CA THR A 122 6.87 36.22 7.90
C THR A 122 6.06 36.75 6.71
N ALA A 123 5.80 38.06 6.58
CA ALA A 123 4.78 38.53 5.64
C ALA A 123 5.20 38.49 4.14
N GLY A 124 6.36 39.06 3.79
CA GLY A 124 6.81 39.14 2.39
C GLY A 124 7.22 37.77 1.82
N ILE A 125 7.86 36.95 2.66
CA ILE A 125 8.27 35.59 2.31
C ILE A 125 7.04 34.69 2.09
N CYS A 126 5.96 34.90 2.85
CA CYS A 126 4.71 34.18 2.66
C CYS A 126 4.01 34.53 1.34
N VAL A 127 4.01 35.79 0.90
CA VAL A 127 3.41 36.16 -0.40
C VAL A 127 4.12 35.48 -1.56
N ALA A 128 5.46 35.44 -1.55
CA ALA A 128 6.23 34.72 -2.57
C ALA A 128 5.92 33.21 -2.56
N CYS A 129 5.86 32.60 -1.38
CA CYS A 129 5.53 31.18 -1.21
C CYS A 129 4.09 30.85 -1.65
N MET A 130 3.12 31.74 -1.41
CA MET A 130 1.73 31.59 -1.90
C MET A 130 1.63 31.76 -3.43
N ALA A 131 2.48 32.60 -4.03
CA ALA A 131 2.49 32.82 -5.47
C ALA A 131 2.98 31.57 -6.24
N ASP A 132 4.04 30.92 -5.75
CA ASP A 132 4.53 29.64 -6.24
C ASP A 132 5.09 28.78 -5.11
N ILE A 133 4.34 27.74 -4.73
CA ILE A 133 4.74 26.83 -3.65
C ILE A 133 6.03 26.07 -3.93
N GLY A 134 6.39 25.89 -5.21
CA GLY A 134 7.66 25.27 -5.60
C GLY A 134 8.89 26.13 -5.27
N THR A 135 8.71 27.39 -4.91
CA THR A 135 9.78 28.35 -4.59
C THR A 135 9.91 28.64 -3.08
N CYS A 136 9.11 27.98 -2.23
CA CYS A 136 9.16 28.19 -0.80
C CYS A 136 10.49 27.73 -0.22
N GLN A 137 11.12 28.60 0.57
CA GLN A 137 12.48 28.41 1.08
C GLN A 137 12.56 27.42 2.26
N SER A 138 11.44 27.10 2.91
CA SER A 138 11.40 26.14 4.02
C SER A 138 10.07 25.38 4.13
N PRO A 139 10.09 24.14 4.69
CA PRO A 139 8.87 23.38 5.01
C PRO A 139 7.92 24.12 5.95
N ARG A 140 8.46 24.88 6.92
CA ARG A 140 7.65 25.70 7.83
C ARG A 140 6.88 26.81 7.12
N LEU A 141 7.50 27.49 6.16
CA LEU A 141 6.82 28.50 5.34
C LEU A 141 5.75 27.88 4.44
N MET A 142 6.01 26.69 3.88
CA MET A 142 4.99 25.92 3.17
C MET A 142 3.80 25.60 4.09
N ALA A 143 4.06 25.09 5.30
CA ALA A 143 3.00 24.74 6.25
C ALA A 143 2.20 25.96 6.75
N ALA A 144 2.87 27.07 7.05
CA ALA A 144 2.22 28.27 7.59
C ALA A 144 1.48 29.10 6.52
N CYS A 145 1.97 29.11 5.29
CA CYS A 145 1.52 30.06 4.27
C CYS A 145 1.09 29.41 2.96
N GLY A 146 1.91 28.52 2.39
CA GLY A 146 1.63 27.87 1.11
C GLY A 146 0.42 26.92 1.17
N ILE A 147 0.46 25.96 2.10
CA ILE A 147 -0.56 24.91 2.27
C ILE A 147 -1.95 25.50 2.55
N PRO A 148 -2.14 26.43 3.51
CA PRO A 148 -3.44 27.01 3.77
C PRO A 148 -3.99 27.74 2.55
N PHE A 149 -3.14 28.49 1.82
CA PHE A 149 -3.54 29.21 0.60
C PHE A 149 -3.94 28.25 -0.53
N GLU A 150 -3.18 27.19 -0.76
CA GLU A 150 -3.43 26.16 -1.78
C GLU A 150 -4.71 25.34 -1.52
N LEU A 151 -5.17 25.28 -0.26
CA LEU A 151 -6.45 24.70 0.13
C LEU A 151 -7.65 25.64 -0.08
N THR A 152 -7.43 26.90 -0.45
CA THR A 152 -8.51 27.84 -0.75
C THR A 152 -8.90 27.81 -2.24
N PRO A 153 -10.05 28.38 -2.63
CA PRO A 153 -10.36 28.63 -4.04
C PRO A 153 -9.36 29.56 -4.74
N LEU A 154 -8.69 30.44 -3.98
CA LEU A 154 -7.69 31.37 -4.52
C LEU A 154 -6.44 30.62 -5.02
N GLY A 155 -6.07 29.49 -4.41
CA GLY A 155 -5.00 28.63 -4.89
C GLY A 155 -5.28 28.09 -6.30
N ASP A 156 -6.51 27.64 -6.55
CA ASP A 156 -6.94 27.17 -7.87
C ASP A 156 -6.95 28.30 -8.91
N VAL A 157 -7.45 29.49 -8.52
CA VAL A 157 -7.40 30.67 -9.40
C VAL A 157 -5.96 31.10 -9.70
N ASN A 158 -5.06 31.05 -8.73
CA ASN A 158 -3.64 31.37 -8.94
C ASN A 158 -2.97 30.37 -9.90
N ALA A 159 -3.30 29.08 -9.80
CA ALA A 159 -2.82 28.08 -10.77
C ALA A 159 -3.33 28.35 -12.19
N LEU A 160 -4.61 28.71 -12.36
CA LEU A 160 -5.16 29.09 -13.67
C LEU A 160 -4.57 30.40 -14.19
N ARG A 161 -4.28 31.37 -13.31
CA ARG A 161 -3.57 32.61 -13.65
C ARG A 161 -2.19 32.28 -14.24
N ARG A 162 -1.42 31.38 -13.61
CA ARG A 162 -0.12 30.94 -14.14
C ARG A 162 -0.24 30.28 -15.51
N ALA A 163 -1.23 29.40 -15.70
CA ALA A 163 -1.51 28.81 -17.00
C ALA A 163 -1.87 29.85 -18.08
N GLY A 164 -2.66 30.86 -17.72
CA GLY A 164 -3.01 31.97 -18.59
C GLY A 164 -1.81 32.86 -18.96
N MET A 165 -0.94 33.16 -17.99
CA MET A 165 0.30 33.91 -18.21
C MET A 165 1.25 33.16 -19.15
N ALA A 166 1.43 31.85 -18.95
CA ALA A 166 2.24 31.01 -19.84
C ALA A 166 1.67 31.02 -21.27
N MET A 167 0.36 30.87 -21.42
CA MET A 167 -0.31 30.93 -22.72
C MET A 167 -0.14 32.29 -23.41
N TRP A 168 -0.18 33.40 -22.65
CA TRP A 168 0.03 34.74 -23.17
C TRP A 168 1.49 35.00 -23.57
N ALA A 169 2.45 34.47 -22.81
CA ALA A 169 3.88 34.55 -23.10
C ALA A 169 4.33 33.62 -24.24
N GLY A 170 3.48 32.68 -24.67
CA GLY A 170 3.85 31.65 -25.65
C GLY A 170 4.64 30.47 -25.05
N ASP A 171 4.70 30.38 -23.73
CA ASP A 171 5.38 29.32 -22.99
C ASP A 171 4.56 28.02 -22.95
N GLU A 172 5.21 26.91 -22.61
CA GLU A 172 4.51 25.65 -22.36
C GLU A 172 3.60 25.75 -21.13
N VAL A 173 2.31 25.56 -21.34
CA VAL A 173 1.33 25.51 -20.25
C VAL A 173 1.50 24.21 -19.48
N ASP A 174 1.70 24.30 -18.16
CA ASP A 174 1.60 23.15 -17.25
C ASP A 174 0.16 22.62 -17.23
N ARG A 175 -0.11 21.66 -18.11
CA ARG A 175 -1.44 21.09 -18.31
C ARG A 175 -1.93 20.35 -17.07
N LEU A 176 -1.04 19.76 -16.29
CA LEU A 176 -1.43 19.02 -15.10
C LEU A 176 -1.85 19.98 -13.98
N ASP A 177 -1.04 21.02 -13.72
CA ASP A 177 -1.38 22.06 -12.73
C ASP A 177 -2.72 22.75 -13.09
N ALA A 178 -2.89 23.11 -14.37
CA ALA A 178 -4.14 23.68 -14.87
C ALA A 178 -5.33 22.71 -14.74
N THR A 179 -5.15 21.42 -15.03
CA THR A 179 -6.20 20.40 -14.91
C THR A 179 -6.66 20.26 -13.47
N LEU A 180 -5.71 20.08 -12.54
CA LEU A 180 -6.00 19.91 -11.12
C LEU A 180 -6.68 21.16 -10.54
N ALA A 181 -6.31 22.36 -11.02
CA ALA A 181 -6.96 23.61 -10.66
C ALA A 181 -8.40 23.72 -11.18
N VAL A 182 -8.66 23.34 -12.44
CA VAL A 182 -10.04 23.28 -12.98
C VAL A 182 -10.90 22.32 -12.17
N VAL A 183 -10.38 21.13 -11.84
CA VAL A 183 -11.11 20.12 -11.06
C VAL A 183 -11.35 20.60 -9.62
N GLY A 184 -10.34 21.19 -8.97
CA GLY A 184 -10.45 21.76 -7.62
C GLY A 184 -11.44 22.93 -7.54
N LEU A 185 -11.44 23.80 -8.55
CA LEU A 185 -12.35 24.93 -8.64
C LEU A 185 -13.79 24.49 -8.96
N ALA A 186 -13.96 23.52 -9.89
CA ALA A 186 -15.27 22.92 -10.15
C ALA A 186 -15.83 22.19 -8.91
N ALA A 187 -14.98 21.48 -8.17
CA ALA A 187 -15.36 20.86 -6.90
C ALA A 187 -15.77 21.93 -5.87
N THR A 188 -15.04 23.03 -5.77
CA THR A 188 -15.40 24.17 -4.90
C THR A 188 -16.78 24.74 -5.27
N GLY A 189 -17.05 24.96 -6.55
CA GLY A 189 -18.36 25.41 -7.03
C GLY A 189 -19.48 24.42 -6.70
N ALA A 190 -19.19 23.11 -6.79
CA ALA A 190 -20.12 22.07 -6.38
C ALA A 190 -20.38 22.07 -4.86
N VAL A 191 -19.39 22.41 -3.98
CA VAL A 191 -19.61 22.50 -2.51
C VAL A 191 -20.80 23.42 -2.21
N VAL A 192 -20.84 24.59 -2.87
CA VAL A 192 -21.88 25.60 -2.68
C VAL A 192 -23.27 25.07 -3.07
N ALA A 193 -23.33 24.12 -4.00
CA ALA A 193 -24.57 23.50 -4.47
C ALA A 193 -24.95 22.21 -3.72
N THR A 194 -23.98 21.41 -3.24
CA THR A 194 -24.21 20.03 -2.75
C THR A 194 -23.97 19.82 -1.26
N GLY A 195 -23.55 20.84 -0.50
CA GLY A 195 -23.53 20.77 0.96
C GLY A 195 -22.40 19.91 1.58
N GLY A 196 -21.22 19.85 0.96
CA GLY A 196 -19.98 19.44 1.65
C GLY A 196 -19.22 18.23 1.08
N THR A 197 -19.79 17.45 0.17
CA THR A 197 -19.08 16.29 -0.44
C THR A 197 -17.83 16.68 -1.25
N SER A 198 -17.77 17.93 -1.73
CA SER A 198 -16.72 18.40 -2.63
C SER A 198 -15.46 18.96 -1.92
N ILE A 199 -15.47 19.03 -0.57
CA ILE A 199 -14.26 19.32 0.23
C ILE A 199 -13.23 18.18 0.08
N THR A 200 -13.72 16.93 -0.07
CA THR A 200 -12.84 15.77 -0.20
C THR A 200 -12.02 15.84 -1.49
N ILE A 201 -12.64 16.10 -2.63
CA ILE A 201 -11.95 16.19 -3.92
C ILE A 201 -10.86 17.28 -3.89
N LYS A 202 -11.15 18.44 -3.28
CA LYS A 202 -10.20 19.57 -3.21
C LYS A 202 -8.90 19.20 -2.51
N ALA A 203 -8.96 18.55 -1.35
CA ALA A 203 -7.76 18.13 -0.63
C ALA A 203 -6.88 17.18 -1.48
N GLY A 204 -7.49 16.26 -2.24
CA GLY A 204 -6.78 15.35 -3.13
C GLY A 204 -6.16 16.04 -4.34
N THR A 205 -6.87 16.98 -4.98
CA THR A 205 -6.32 17.76 -6.10
C THR A 205 -5.20 18.69 -5.65
N THR A 206 -5.35 19.34 -4.48
CA THR A 206 -4.31 20.18 -3.90
C THR A 206 -3.07 19.35 -3.57
N LEU A 207 -3.22 18.16 -2.99
CA LEU A 207 -2.11 17.26 -2.73
C LEU A 207 -1.34 16.91 -4.01
N LEU A 208 -2.04 16.51 -5.08
CA LEU A 208 -1.40 16.18 -6.36
C LEU A 208 -0.70 17.39 -6.98
N ARG A 209 -1.31 18.57 -6.90
CA ARG A 209 -0.72 19.82 -7.41
C ARG A 209 0.58 20.14 -6.67
N MET A 210 0.53 20.10 -5.34
CA MET A 210 1.70 20.31 -4.50
C MET A 210 2.79 19.29 -4.79
N GLY A 211 2.44 18.00 -4.83
CA GLY A 211 3.37 16.94 -5.17
C GLY A 211 4.02 17.14 -6.54
N HIS A 212 3.24 17.55 -7.54
CA HIS A 212 3.75 17.83 -8.90
C HIS A 212 4.73 19.00 -8.88
N ARG A 213 4.38 20.11 -8.24
CA ARG A 213 5.24 21.30 -8.06
C ARG A 213 6.54 20.98 -7.33
N LEU A 214 6.47 20.12 -6.33
CA LEU A 214 7.62 19.64 -5.54
C LEU A 214 8.35 18.46 -6.19
N LYS A 215 7.96 18.06 -7.43
CA LYS A 215 8.54 16.94 -8.19
C LYS A 215 8.52 15.60 -7.44
N ARG A 216 7.50 15.39 -6.60
CA ARG A 216 7.24 14.16 -5.83
C ARG A 216 6.28 13.20 -6.53
N VAL A 217 5.61 13.64 -7.59
CA VAL A 217 4.70 12.80 -8.37
C VAL A 217 5.49 12.00 -9.40
N LYS A 218 5.37 10.68 -9.35
CA LYS A 218 6.10 9.79 -10.25
C LYS A 218 5.53 9.79 -11.68
N PRO A 219 6.35 9.45 -12.70
CA PRO A 219 5.93 9.46 -14.10
C PRO A 219 4.70 8.60 -14.41
N GLY A 220 4.57 7.42 -13.77
CA GLY A 220 3.41 6.54 -13.96
C GLY A 220 2.10 7.22 -13.55
N LEU A 221 2.12 7.95 -12.43
CA LEU A 221 0.97 8.71 -11.95
C LEU A 221 0.72 9.93 -12.85
N LEU A 222 1.77 10.66 -13.25
CA LEU A 222 1.64 11.80 -14.19
C LEU A 222 0.93 11.40 -15.49
N GLN A 223 1.30 10.26 -16.07
CA GLN A 223 0.71 9.77 -17.31
C GLN A 223 -0.79 9.49 -17.16
N MET A 224 -1.20 8.93 -16.01
CA MET A 224 -2.60 8.66 -15.71
C MET A 224 -3.41 9.94 -15.46
N LEU A 225 -2.81 10.96 -14.86
CA LEU A 225 -3.46 12.24 -14.55
C LEU A 225 -3.66 13.12 -15.80
N ASN A 226 -3.05 12.77 -16.94
CA ASN A 226 -3.25 13.49 -18.19
C ASN A 226 -4.63 13.19 -18.82
N ILE A 227 -5.62 13.99 -18.44
CA ILE A 227 -7.01 13.84 -18.90
C ILE A 227 -7.35 14.65 -20.17
N GLY A 228 -6.34 15.20 -20.85
CA GLY A 228 -6.54 15.87 -22.14
C GLY A 228 -7.22 17.25 -22.04
N LEU A 229 -6.80 18.06 -21.06
CA LEU A 229 -7.28 19.43 -20.91
C LEU A 229 -7.03 20.25 -22.19
N LYS A 230 -8.03 21.03 -22.61
CA LYS A 230 -7.93 22.01 -23.70
C LYS A 230 -7.69 23.42 -23.13
N PRO A 231 -6.44 23.94 -23.13
CA PRO A 231 -6.13 25.21 -22.45
C PRO A 231 -6.89 26.42 -23.00
N SER A 232 -7.16 26.44 -24.31
CA SER A 232 -7.88 27.52 -24.98
C SER A 232 -9.32 27.71 -24.50
N LEU A 233 -9.92 26.69 -23.87
CA LEU A 233 -11.29 26.74 -23.37
C LEU A 233 -11.36 27.20 -21.90
N ILE A 234 -10.24 27.30 -21.17
CA ILE A 234 -10.20 27.68 -19.76
C ILE A 234 -10.81 29.07 -19.54
N GLY A 235 -10.44 30.06 -20.35
CA GLY A 235 -10.98 31.42 -20.28
C GLY A 235 -12.50 31.46 -20.49
N PRO A 236 -13.03 30.91 -21.59
CA PRO A 236 -14.47 30.76 -21.81
C PRO A 236 -15.21 30.04 -20.67
N TRP A 237 -14.60 29.02 -20.07
CA TRP A 237 -15.18 28.29 -18.94
C TRP A 237 -15.25 29.12 -17.65
N LEU A 238 -14.20 29.88 -17.33
CA LEU A 238 -14.20 30.81 -16.20
C LEU A 238 -15.30 31.89 -16.33
N LEU A 239 -15.61 32.27 -17.57
CA LEU A 239 -16.71 33.19 -17.89
C LEU A 239 -18.09 32.51 -17.96
N GLY A 240 -18.19 31.21 -17.65
CA GLY A 240 -19.44 30.45 -17.67
C GLY A 240 -20.00 30.18 -19.08
N ARG A 241 -19.20 30.36 -20.14
CA ARG A 241 -19.66 30.23 -21.55
C ARG A 241 -19.57 28.81 -22.10
N VAL A 242 -18.88 27.91 -21.41
CA VAL A 242 -18.59 26.54 -21.87
C VAL A 242 -18.75 25.58 -20.68
N PRO A 243 -19.39 24.41 -20.86
CA PRO A 243 -19.52 23.41 -19.80
C PRO A 243 -18.17 22.71 -19.51
N THR A 244 -18.01 22.22 -18.28
CA THR A 244 -16.80 21.48 -17.83
C THR A 244 -16.46 20.28 -18.71
N GLY A 245 -17.47 19.55 -19.20
CA GLY A 245 -17.28 18.39 -20.08
C GLY A 245 -16.70 18.70 -21.46
N ALA A 246 -16.71 19.97 -21.90
CA ALA A 246 -16.01 20.39 -23.12
C ALA A 246 -14.52 20.70 -22.85
N LEU A 247 -14.15 20.95 -21.58
CA LEU A 247 -12.78 21.24 -21.16
C LEU A 247 -11.92 19.98 -21.00
N VAL A 248 -12.52 18.90 -20.51
CA VAL A 248 -11.84 17.67 -20.08
C VAL A 248 -12.64 16.43 -20.50
N ASP A 249 -11.93 15.35 -20.79
CA ASP A 249 -12.53 14.05 -21.10
C ASP A 249 -13.23 13.47 -19.84
N THR A 250 -14.56 13.37 -19.89
CA THR A 250 -15.40 12.95 -18.77
C THR A 250 -15.13 11.51 -18.33
N ALA A 251 -14.73 10.62 -19.24
CA ALA A 251 -14.40 9.23 -18.90
C ALA A 251 -13.08 9.12 -18.13
N ARG A 252 -12.14 10.05 -18.38
CA ARG A 252 -10.87 10.14 -17.64
C ARG A 252 -11.05 10.86 -16.31
N LEU A 253 -12.03 11.77 -16.23
CA LEU A 253 -12.35 12.50 -15.01
C LEU A 253 -12.76 11.59 -13.85
N ASP A 254 -13.54 10.53 -14.10
CA ASP A 254 -13.93 9.56 -13.06
C ASP A 254 -12.71 8.87 -12.42
N ARG A 255 -11.71 8.51 -13.24
CA ARG A 255 -10.46 7.93 -12.72
C ARG A 255 -9.66 8.92 -11.88
N LEU A 256 -9.57 10.17 -12.32
CA LEU A 256 -8.94 11.23 -11.54
C LEU A 256 -9.69 11.46 -10.22
N GLN A 257 -11.02 11.51 -10.24
CA GLN A 257 -11.84 11.67 -9.05
C GLN A 257 -11.59 10.55 -8.04
N LYS A 258 -11.52 9.29 -8.48
CA LYS A 258 -11.17 8.16 -7.61
C LYS A 258 -9.80 8.34 -6.94
N VAL A 259 -8.76 8.65 -7.72
CA VAL A 259 -7.41 8.90 -7.18
C VAL A 259 -7.41 10.07 -6.19
N THR A 260 -8.03 11.18 -6.54
CA THR A 260 -8.12 12.35 -5.64
C THR A 260 -8.94 12.03 -4.38
N GLY A 261 -9.96 11.16 -4.47
CA GLY A 261 -10.73 10.69 -3.33
C GLY A 261 -9.90 9.85 -2.36
N ASP A 262 -9.11 8.91 -2.90
CA ASP A 262 -8.17 8.09 -2.12
C ASP A 262 -7.10 8.97 -1.45
N LEU A 263 -6.49 9.88 -2.21
CA LEU A 263 -5.49 10.81 -1.70
C LEU A 263 -6.05 11.79 -0.66
N SER A 264 -7.27 12.26 -0.84
CA SER A 264 -7.98 13.06 0.15
C SER A 264 -8.19 12.30 1.46
N ARG A 265 -8.44 10.99 1.37
CA ARG A 265 -8.54 10.11 2.54
C ARG A 265 -7.20 10.03 3.28
N VAL A 266 -6.08 9.95 2.55
CA VAL A 266 -4.74 10.04 3.14
C VAL A 266 -4.54 11.36 3.86
N VAL A 267 -4.87 12.50 3.23
CA VAL A 267 -4.75 13.84 3.86
C VAL A 267 -5.55 13.93 5.16
N ARG A 268 -6.78 13.40 5.19
CA ARG A 268 -7.63 13.41 6.38
C ARG A 268 -7.10 12.53 7.51
N ASN A 269 -6.51 11.40 7.18
CA ASN A 269 -6.01 10.43 8.16
C ASN A 269 -4.61 10.79 8.67
N THR A 270 -3.85 11.63 7.95
CA THR A 270 -2.48 12.04 8.28
C THR A 270 -2.42 13.57 8.45
N SER A 271 -1.77 14.26 7.52
CA SER A 271 -1.73 15.71 7.35
C SER A 271 -1.43 16.02 5.87
N MET A 272 -1.59 17.27 5.43
CA MET A 272 -1.21 17.65 4.06
C MET A 272 0.29 17.48 3.83
N THR A 273 1.11 17.86 4.81
CA THR A 273 2.57 17.78 4.73
C THR A 273 3.05 16.33 4.60
N ASP A 274 2.57 15.44 5.47
CA ASP A 274 2.92 14.01 5.43
C ASP A 274 2.45 13.35 4.14
N SER A 275 1.25 13.74 3.67
CA SER A 275 0.69 13.23 2.42
C SER A 275 1.57 13.56 1.22
N VAL A 276 2.17 14.76 1.18
CA VAL A 276 3.11 15.16 0.11
C VAL A 276 4.35 14.27 0.13
N LEU A 277 4.87 13.93 1.32
CA LEU A 277 6.00 13.01 1.46
C LEU A 277 5.63 11.59 1.00
N LEU A 278 4.44 11.13 1.36
CA LEU A 278 3.91 9.80 1.01
C LEU A 278 3.69 9.61 -0.51
N LEU A 279 3.56 10.69 -1.29
CA LEU A 279 3.46 10.60 -2.77
C LEU A 279 4.69 9.95 -3.40
N ASN A 280 5.86 10.01 -2.76
CA ASN A 280 7.07 9.30 -3.19
C ASN A 280 6.88 7.77 -3.24
N HIS A 281 5.83 7.23 -2.60
CA HIS A 281 5.51 5.81 -2.61
C HIS A 281 4.35 5.46 -3.56
N VAL A 282 3.79 6.42 -4.28
CA VAL A 282 2.66 6.23 -5.19
C VAL A 282 3.13 6.27 -6.64
N ASP A 283 3.12 5.11 -7.30
CA ASP A 283 3.50 5.01 -8.72
C ASP A 283 2.29 5.10 -9.66
N ASP A 284 1.11 4.67 -9.19
CA ASP A 284 -0.14 4.64 -9.95
C ASP A 284 -1.39 4.80 -9.05
N ALA A 285 -2.59 4.71 -9.63
CA ALA A 285 -3.84 4.79 -8.87
C ALA A 285 -4.08 3.62 -7.91
N ALA A 286 -3.58 2.42 -8.23
CA ALA A 286 -3.73 1.27 -7.35
C ALA A 286 -2.90 1.48 -6.07
N ASP A 287 -1.72 2.09 -6.20
CA ASP A 287 -0.90 2.51 -5.07
C ASP A 287 -1.56 3.61 -4.23
N ALA A 288 -2.24 4.58 -4.86
CA ALA A 288 -3.00 5.60 -4.14
C ALA A 288 -4.13 4.97 -3.30
N ALA A 289 -4.89 4.03 -3.88
CA ALA A 289 -5.93 3.28 -3.17
C ALA A 289 -5.35 2.41 -2.05
N ARG A 290 -4.19 1.79 -2.27
CA ARG A 290 -3.48 1.01 -1.24
C ARG A 290 -3.00 1.92 -0.11
N LEU A 291 -2.42 3.07 -0.42
CA LEU A 291 -1.96 4.05 0.56
C LEU A 291 -3.13 4.58 1.40
N ALA A 292 -4.28 4.87 0.78
CA ALA A 292 -5.50 5.26 1.50
C ALA A 292 -5.96 4.18 2.49
N ARG A 293 -5.92 2.90 2.09
CA ARG A 293 -6.25 1.79 3.00
C ARG A 293 -5.25 1.63 4.14
N VAL A 294 -3.97 1.90 3.91
CA VAL A 294 -2.97 1.90 5.00
C VAL A 294 -3.27 3.04 5.96
N SER A 295 -3.53 4.25 5.44
CA SER A 295 -3.78 5.42 6.29
C SER A 295 -5.04 5.28 7.14
N ASP A 296 -6.05 4.56 6.68
CA ASP A 296 -7.22 4.21 7.50
C ASP A 296 -6.88 3.41 8.76
N VAL A 297 -5.78 2.66 8.71
CA VAL A 297 -5.36 1.75 9.78
C VAL A 297 -4.29 2.42 10.66
N THR A 298 -3.31 3.09 10.04
CA THR A 298 -2.18 3.67 10.77
C THR A 298 -2.41 5.12 11.18
N GLY A 299 -3.35 5.82 10.56
CA GLY A 299 -3.63 7.24 10.85
C GLY A 299 -2.41 8.12 10.60
N THR A 300 -2.10 8.99 11.54
CA THR A 300 -0.95 9.91 11.48
C THR A 300 0.40 9.19 11.38
N ARG A 301 0.48 7.93 11.83
CA ARG A 301 1.70 7.11 11.79
C ARG A 301 2.03 6.55 10.41
N THR A 302 1.22 6.86 9.39
CA THR A 302 1.41 6.31 8.04
C THR A 302 2.77 6.67 7.47
N GLN A 303 3.18 7.94 7.55
CA GLN A 303 4.46 8.41 7.03
C GLN A 303 5.62 7.64 7.68
N ALA A 304 5.66 7.64 9.01
CA ALA A 304 6.62 6.88 9.81
C ALA A 304 6.68 5.39 9.44
N THR A 305 5.51 4.77 9.25
CA THR A 305 5.41 3.35 8.87
C THR A 305 6.06 3.09 7.50
N PHE A 306 5.87 3.99 6.54
CA PHE A 306 6.49 3.89 5.21
C PHE A 306 7.99 4.14 5.25
N ASP A 307 8.45 5.10 6.05
CA ASP A 307 9.87 5.41 6.21
C ASP A 307 10.66 4.23 6.76
N ILE A 308 10.11 3.52 7.76
CA ILE A 308 10.79 2.37 8.40
C ILE A 308 10.61 1.10 7.57
N LEU A 309 9.36 0.72 7.30
CA LEU A 309 9.08 -0.58 6.70
C LEU A 309 9.32 -0.60 5.20
N GLY A 310 9.25 0.56 4.55
CA GLY A 310 9.29 0.69 3.10
C GLY A 310 8.00 0.24 2.43
N LYS A 311 7.72 0.81 1.24
CA LYS A 311 6.52 0.55 0.42
C LYS A 311 6.17 -0.94 0.30
N GLN A 312 7.15 -1.79 -0.02
CA GLN A 312 6.89 -3.20 -0.31
C GLN A 312 6.35 -3.98 0.89
N ARG A 313 6.90 -3.77 2.09
CA ARG A 313 6.46 -4.51 3.29
C ARG A 313 5.08 -4.01 3.74
N VAL A 314 4.85 -2.71 3.69
CA VAL A 314 3.55 -2.09 4.02
C VAL A 314 2.46 -2.58 3.06
N PHE A 315 2.70 -2.57 1.75
CA PHE A 315 1.70 -3.04 0.80
C PHE A 315 1.48 -4.55 0.83
N ARG A 316 2.49 -5.33 1.25
CA ARG A 316 2.30 -6.76 1.51
C ARG A 316 1.36 -7.01 2.68
N ALA A 317 1.31 -6.12 3.68
CA ALA A 317 0.38 -6.24 4.80
C ALA A 317 -1.10 -6.09 4.39
N LEU A 318 -1.38 -5.48 3.23
CA LEU A 318 -2.74 -5.33 2.69
C LEU A 318 -3.33 -6.60 2.08
N VAL A 319 -2.49 -7.61 1.85
CA VAL A 319 -2.92 -8.87 1.25
C VAL A 319 -2.69 -10.03 2.20
N ARG A 320 -3.59 -10.99 2.18
CA ARG A 320 -3.41 -12.28 2.85
C ARG A 320 -3.61 -13.41 1.85
N LEU A 321 -3.03 -14.58 2.15
CA LEU A 321 -3.46 -15.79 1.45
C LEU A 321 -4.92 -16.08 1.79
N SER A 322 -5.70 -16.46 0.78
CA SER A 322 -7.08 -16.89 0.99
C SER A 322 -7.11 -18.20 1.76
N ASP A 323 -8.13 -18.39 2.59
CA ASP A 323 -8.31 -19.65 3.34
C ASP A 323 -8.44 -20.84 2.37
N ALA A 324 -9.05 -20.61 1.21
CA ALA A 324 -9.08 -21.54 0.09
C ALA A 324 -7.70 -21.90 -0.47
N ALA A 325 -6.81 -20.92 -0.67
CA ALA A 325 -5.45 -21.16 -1.14
C ALA A 325 -4.64 -21.93 -0.10
N LEU A 326 -4.79 -21.61 1.19
CA LEU A 326 -4.16 -22.33 2.30
C LEU A 326 -4.67 -23.77 2.40
N ALA A 327 -5.99 -23.98 2.30
CA ALA A 327 -6.59 -25.31 2.29
C ALA A 327 -6.10 -26.16 1.10
N THR A 328 -6.05 -25.55 -0.09
CA THR A 328 -5.55 -26.23 -1.28
C THR A 328 -4.07 -26.58 -1.16
N ALA A 329 -3.25 -25.65 -0.63
CA ALA A 329 -1.84 -25.92 -0.34
C ALA A 329 -1.66 -27.06 0.68
N ALA A 330 -2.49 -27.10 1.73
CA ALA A 330 -2.48 -28.17 2.73
C ALA A 330 -2.86 -29.54 2.12
N ILE A 331 -3.85 -29.58 1.22
CA ILE A 331 -4.25 -30.81 0.52
C ILE A 331 -3.14 -31.29 -0.42
N ILE A 332 -2.50 -30.39 -1.16
CA ILE A 332 -1.33 -30.71 -2.01
C ILE A 332 -0.19 -31.28 -1.15
N TYR A 333 0.11 -30.61 -0.02
CA TYR A 333 1.14 -31.07 0.90
C TYR A 333 0.83 -32.47 1.45
N ALA A 334 -0.42 -32.73 1.86
CA ALA A 334 -0.87 -34.04 2.32
C ALA A 334 -0.73 -35.10 1.22
N ALA A 335 -1.09 -34.79 -0.03
CA ALA A 335 -0.94 -35.70 -1.16
C ALA A 335 0.53 -36.07 -1.43
N ILE A 336 1.43 -35.08 -1.40
CA ILE A 336 2.87 -35.30 -1.56
C ILE A 336 3.41 -36.17 -0.41
N LEU A 337 3.06 -35.84 0.83
CA LEU A 337 3.51 -36.61 2.00
C LEU A 337 3.05 -38.08 1.90
N GLN A 338 1.82 -38.31 1.46
CA GLN A 338 1.25 -39.64 1.30
C GLN A 338 1.90 -40.41 0.14
N LEU A 339 2.30 -39.72 -0.93
CA LEU A 339 3.12 -40.30 -2.00
C LEU A 339 4.49 -40.74 -1.47
N VAL A 340 5.19 -39.89 -0.71
CA VAL A 340 6.50 -40.20 -0.14
C VAL A 340 6.41 -41.42 0.80
N LEU A 341 5.41 -41.44 1.69
CA LEU A 341 5.20 -42.55 2.63
C LEU A 341 4.85 -43.87 1.92
N SER A 342 4.04 -43.81 0.86
CA SER A 342 3.67 -45.00 0.09
C SER A 342 4.86 -45.57 -0.71
N VAL A 343 5.69 -44.71 -1.30
CA VAL A 343 6.94 -45.12 -1.96
C VAL A 343 7.91 -45.73 -0.95
N ALA A 344 8.10 -45.09 0.21
CA ALA A 344 8.95 -45.60 1.28
C ALA A 344 8.47 -46.98 1.79
N GLY A 345 7.15 -47.14 1.99
CA GLY A 345 6.55 -48.41 2.39
C GLY A 345 6.67 -49.51 1.33
N TRP A 346 6.59 -49.15 0.04
CA TRP A 346 6.79 -50.08 -1.07
C TRP A 346 8.24 -50.58 -1.12
N ILE A 347 9.21 -49.66 -1.05
CA ILE A 347 10.64 -49.97 -1.01
C ILE A 347 10.95 -50.85 0.22
N GLY A 348 10.45 -50.48 1.40
CA GLY A 348 10.62 -51.27 2.63
C GLY A 348 10.06 -52.68 2.49
N ASN A 349 8.84 -52.84 1.98
CA ASN A 349 8.28 -54.17 1.74
C ASN A 349 9.06 -54.97 0.70
N MET A 350 9.65 -54.32 -0.31
CA MET A 350 10.43 -55.01 -1.34
C MET A 350 11.76 -55.54 -0.78
N ILE A 351 12.39 -54.82 0.16
CA ILE A 351 13.65 -55.20 0.80
C ILE A 351 13.43 -56.21 1.94
N PHE A 352 12.43 -56.02 2.80
CA PHE A 352 12.24 -56.86 4.00
C PHE A 352 11.50 -58.17 3.72
N ARG A 353 10.62 -58.25 2.70
CA ARG A 353 9.91 -59.50 2.36
C ARG A 353 10.80 -60.66 1.93
N PRO A 354 11.83 -60.49 1.08
CA PRO A 354 12.73 -61.59 0.73
C PRO A 354 13.54 -62.03 1.95
N ALA A 355 14.04 -61.11 2.77
CA ALA A 355 14.83 -61.40 3.97
C ALA A 355 14.07 -62.26 5.00
N VAL A 356 12.80 -61.93 5.27
CA VAL A 356 11.96 -62.69 6.21
C VAL A 356 11.58 -64.07 5.65
N LYS A 357 11.37 -64.19 4.33
CA LYS A 357 11.12 -65.49 3.68
C LYS A 357 12.34 -66.42 3.73
N THR A 358 13.55 -65.89 3.59
CA THR A 358 14.78 -66.69 3.72
C THR A 358 15.07 -67.14 5.14
N LEU A 359 14.66 -66.37 6.16
CA LEU A 359 14.78 -66.75 7.57
C LEU A 359 13.74 -67.82 7.96
N ALA A 360 12.50 -67.70 7.48
CA ALA A 360 11.44 -68.66 7.76
C ALA A 360 11.60 -70.02 7.05
N HIS A 361 12.51 -70.12 6.07
CA HIS A 361 12.81 -71.38 5.37
C HIS A 361 14.02 -72.13 5.97
N ARG A 362 14.74 -71.50 6.92
CA ARG A 362 15.92 -72.04 7.61
C ARG A 362 15.63 -72.52 9.04
N VAL A 363 14.39 -72.38 9.51
CA VAL A 363 13.84 -73.01 10.73
C VAL A 363 12.84 -74.06 10.27
#